data_AF-A0A9D7NMU2-F1
#
_entry.id   AF-A0A9D7NMU2-F1
#
_cell.length_a   1.000
_cell.length_b   1.000
_cell.length_c   1.000
_cell.angle_alpha   90.00
_cell.angle_beta   90.00
_cell.angle_gamma   90.00
#
_symmetry.space_group_name_H-M   'P 1'
#
loop_
_entity.id
_entity.type
_entity.pdbx_description
1 polymer ?
#
loop_
_entity_poly.entity_id
_entity_poly.type
_entity_poly.pdbx_seq_one_letter_code
_entity_poly.pdbx_strand_id
1 'polypeptide(L)'
;MPPHLAQIFYRELQKIVENDQLDAAAQTEACYQLLVVMLMEATKQERLRFVNLFSRMAYAGQKFQLDKKLQFYQHNFRKVAQEVRQKGDLRSDHHFLPGFAFKVVLETIRGLSKTSPPNALINQVPPSWPNTFRPVEIKEYRPVVRVLALEDRKEVQCLVVKDESRPDENILVKYNLPERNEGFNPTIQALRKVFGFPILLNLLEVEVDQEGYYRPQAFVVEPDHLIDVTGIAECFDTDHTVPETYLLKKFLPFSSSSALLLGHIANFFLDELMHNPQQEFPEVFKKVFALNPLAFCLLEDRELIDLRQRSQAHFINLQREIVQNFPAQGIDPEQCYLEPTFYSNIHGLQGRLDALYRHGNKSAIVELKSGKLFKPNQFKINTGHYIQTLLYDLIIRATYGKEIDPTNYILYSALETDNLKFAPVNRSNQWEALQVRNHILALEHTLQRLGLPGNDEDNLVEHTQRLQNLLADYRFQSASRFAQRDQEQFQRVFSALNDIEQAYFTAFTGFIAREHKLSKTGLDGIETINGQAALWLNPFQRKTRAF
;
A
#
# COMPACT_ATOMS: atom_id res chain seq x y z
N MET A 1 -0.14 -25.01 -8.47
CA MET A 1 1.30 -25.33 -8.67
C MET A 1 1.45 -26.53 -9.60
N PRO A 2 2.45 -26.60 -10.49
CA PRO A 2 2.62 -27.76 -11.37
C PRO A 2 2.85 -29.08 -10.60
N PRO A 3 2.32 -30.23 -11.08
CA PRO A 3 2.44 -31.51 -10.38
C PRO A 3 3.89 -31.99 -10.13
N HIS A 4 4.80 -31.74 -11.07
CA HIS A 4 6.22 -32.13 -10.92
C HIS A 4 6.89 -31.40 -9.76
N LEU A 5 6.54 -30.12 -9.54
CA LEU A 5 7.10 -29.33 -8.45
C LEU A 5 6.55 -29.79 -7.10
N ALA A 6 5.29 -30.25 -7.06
CA ALA A 6 4.71 -30.87 -5.87
C ALA A 6 5.46 -32.14 -5.45
N GLN A 7 5.87 -32.98 -6.40
CA GLN A 7 6.66 -34.18 -6.12
C GLN A 7 8.03 -33.83 -5.53
N ILE A 8 8.68 -32.78 -6.02
CA ILE A 8 9.92 -32.26 -5.45
C ILE A 8 9.71 -31.82 -4.00
N PHE A 9 8.67 -31.02 -3.73
CA PHE A 9 8.40 -30.57 -2.36
C PHE A 9 8.00 -31.69 -1.41
N TYR A 10 7.25 -32.71 -1.85
CA TYR A 10 6.99 -33.89 -1.04
C TYR A 10 8.28 -34.66 -0.71
N ARG A 11 9.20 -34.77 -1.67
CA ARG A 11 10.51 -35.43 -1.46
C ARG A 11 11.38 -34.66 -0.48
N GLU A 12 11.42 -33.33 -0.57
CA GLU A 12 12.16 -32.50 0.38
C GLU A 12 11.54 -32.58 1.79
N LEU A 13 10.21 -32.58 1.90
CA LEU A 13 9.56 -32.81 3.20
C LEU A 13 9.91 -34.19 3.76
N GLN A 14 9.88 -35.25 2.94
CA GLN A 14 10.26 -36.59 3.38
C GLN A 14 11.70 -36.64 3.92
N LYS A 15 12.66 -35.99 3.24
CA LYS A 15 14.04 -35.87 3.74
C LYS A 15 14.13 -35.18 5.09
N ILE A 16 13.29 -34.17 5.35
CA ILE A 16 13.29 -33.46 6.65
C ILE A 16 12.73 -34.38 7.74
N VAL A 17 11.65 -35.11 7.44
CA VAL A 17 10.97 -36.00 8.40
C VAL A 17 11.84 -37.20 8.77
N GLU A 18 12.58 -37.77 7.81
CA GLU A 18 13.42 -38.96 8.00
C GLU A 18 14.85 -38.65 8.47
N ASN A 19 15.19 -37.38 8.69
CA ASN A 19 16.54 -37.00 9.10
C ASN A 19 16.71 -37.00 10.62
N ASP A 20 17.20 -38.13 11.14
CA ASP A 20 17.49 -38.37 12.55
C ASP A 20 18.66 -37.51 13.10
N GLN A 21 19.41 -36.80 12.24
CA GLN A 21 20.49 -35.89 12.68
C GLN A 21 19.98 -34.47 12.99
N LEU A 22 18.77 -34.12 12.56
CA LEU A 22 18.18 -32.82 12.87
C LEU A 22 17.44 -32.91 14.19
N ASP A 23 17.77 -32.02 15.12
CA ASP A 23 16.91 -31.80 16.28
C ASP A 23 15.56 -31.18 15.87
N ALA A 24 14.61 -31.16 16.81
CA ALA A 24 13.27 -30.67 16.56
C ALA A 24 13.23 -29.18 16.12
N ALA A 25 14.19 -28.36 16.56
CA ALA A 25 14.27 -26.95 16.19
C ALA A 25 14.75 -26.80 14.74
N ALA A 26 15.75 -27.58 14.35
CA ALA A 26 16.28 -27.63 13.00
C ALA A 26 15.28 -28.22 12.00
N GLN A 27 14.52 -29.27 12.39
CA GLN A 27 13.41 -29.79 11.57
C GLN A 27 12.32 -28.73 11.37
N THR A 28 11.99 -27.97 12.42
CA THR A 28 10.99 -26.89 12.38
C THR A 28 11.45 -25.76 11.44
N GLU A 29 12.70 -25.33 11.54
CA GLU A 29 13.28 -24.31 10.66
C GLU A 29 13.35 -24.80 9.21
N ALA A 30 13.75 -26.05 8.96
CA ALA A 30 13.76 -26.63 7.62
C ALA A 30 12.35 -26.65 6.98
N CYS A 31 11.32 -27.01 7.77
CA CYS A 31 9.93 -26.94 7.34
C CYS A 31 9.49 -25.51 7.03
N TYR A 32 9.94 -24.54 7.84
CA TYR A 32 9.64 -23.14 7.62
C TYR A 32 10.26 -22.63 6.32
N GLN A 33 11.53 -22.95 6.05
CA GLN A 33 12.18 -22.61 4.78
C GLN A 33 11.48 -23.27 3.59
N LEU A 34 11.08 -24.53 3.72
CA LEU A 34 10.31 -25.24 2.69
C LEU A 34 8.96 -24.57 2.42
N LEU A 35 8.25 -24.13 3.47
CA LEU A 35 7.01 -23.35 3.36
C LEU A 35 7.23 -22.02 2.62
N VAL A 36 8.30 -21.31 2.93
CA VAL A 36 8.66 -20.06 2.24
C VAL A 36 8.90 -20.32 0.76
N VAL A 37 9.76 -21.28 0.42
CA VAL A 37 10.14 -21.58 -0.96
C VAL A 37 8.93 -22.05 -1.77
N MET A 38 8.07 -22.91 -1.22
CA MET A 38 6.89 -23.39 -1.96
C MET A 38 5.89 -22.27 -2.24
N LEU A 39 5.68 -21.34 -1.29
CA LEU A 39 4.80 -20.19 -1.50
C LEU A 39 5.42 -19.23 -2.52
N MET A 40 6.74 -19.06 -2.48
CA MET A 40 7.46 -18.26 -3.47
C MET A 40 7.30 -18.80 -4.89
N GLU A 41 7.53 -20.09 -5.08
CA GLU A 41 7.36 -20.73 -6.39
C GLU A 41 5.89 -20.78 -6.83
N ALA A 42 4.95 -21.05 -5.91
CA ALA A 42 3.52 -21.07 -6.22
C ALA A 42 2.99 -19.70 -6.68
N THR A 43 3.56 -18.59 -6.19
CA THR A 43 3.18 -17.23 -6.58
C THR A 43 4.17 -16.58 -7.57
N LYS A 44 5.14 -17.32 -8.09
CA LYS A 44 6.23 -16.76 -8.92
C LYS A 44 5.73 -16.18 -10.25
N GLN A 45 4.79 -16.87 -10.89
CA GLN A 45 4.23 -16.46 -12.17
C GLN A 45 3.40 -15.17 -12.08
N GLU A 46 2.91 -14.84 -10.88
CA GLU A 46 2.05 -13.68 -10.67
C GLU A 46 2.79 -12.36 -10.87
N ARG A 47 4.10 -12.36 -10.59
CA ARG A 47 4.90 -11.13 -10.50
C ARG A 47 4.19 -10.05 -9.67
N LEU A 48 3.42 -10.49 -8.68
CA LEU A 48 2.77 -9.65 -7.69
C LEU A 48 3.68 -9.53 -6.48
N ARG A 49 3.54 -8.39 -5.82
CA ARG A 49 4.42 -8.00 -4.74
C ARG A 49 3.79 -8.27 -3.38
N PHE A 50 4.62 -8.67 -2.43
CA PHE A 50 4.24 -8.95 -1.05
C PHE A 50 5.33 -8.39 -0.12
N VAL A 51 4.99 -7.48 0.79
CA VAL A 51 5.97 -6.92 1.76
C VAL A 51 6.50 -7.98 2.74
N ASN A 52 5.70 -9.00 3.06
CA ASN A 52 6.10 -10.06 3.98
C ASN A 52 5.50 -11.42 3.57
N LEU A 53 5.97 -12.48 4.23
CA LEU A 53 5.47 -13.84 4.00
C LEU A 53 3.96 -13.96 4.27
N PHE A 54 3.44 -13.22 5.25
CA PHE A 54 2.01 -13.23 5.59
C PHE A 54 1.13 -12.72 4.43
N SER A 55 1.47 -11.58 3.81
CA SER A 55 0.74 -11.06 2.64
C SER A 55 0.74 -12.08 1.48
N ARG A 56 1.87 -12.79 1.28
CA ARG A 56 1.99 -13.85 0.28
C ARG A 56 1.13 -15.06 0.62
N MET A 57 1.09 -15.47 1.90
CA MET A 57 0.23 -16.56 2.38
C MET A 57 -1.24 -16.24 2.20
N ALA A 58 -1.68 -15.03 2.59
CA ALA A 58 -3.06 -14.60 2.41
C ALA A 58 -3.47 -14.60 0.93
N TYR A 59 -2.60 -14.10 0.05
CA TYR A 59 -2.83 -14.14 -1.39
C TYR A 59 -2.89 -15.58 -1.93
N ALA A 60 -1.95 -16.45 -1.53
CA ALA A 60 -1.96 -17.84 -1.93
C ALA A 60 -3.21 -18.57 -1.42
N GLY A 61 -3.65 -18.27 -0.20
CA GLY A 61 -4.89 -18.77 0.40
C GLY A 61 -6.11 -18.45 -0.47
N GLN A 62 -6.24 -17.20 -0.88
CA GLN A 62 -7.32 -16.77 -1.78
C GLN A 62 -7.20 -17.39 -3.17
N LYS A 63 -6.01 -17.31 -3.80
CA LYS A 63 -5.80 -17.75 -5.18
C LYS A 63 -6.00 -19.25 -5.35
N PHE A 64 -5.44 -20.05 -4.45
CA PHE A 64 -5.51 -21.51 -4.52
C PHE A 64 -6.71 -22.08 -3.76
N GLN A 65 -7.56 -21.21 -3.18
CA GLN A 65 -8.74 -21.59 -2.40
C GLN A 65 -8.36 -22.55 -1.26
N LEU A 66 -7.28 -22.24 -0.54
CA LEU A 66 -6.86 -23.02 0.61
C LEU A 66 -7.91 -22.94 1.71
N ASP A 67 -8.16 -24.04 2.39
CA ASP A 67 -9.13 -24.10 3.47
C ASP A 67 -8.76 -23.15 4.62
N LYS A 68 -9.75 -22.47 5.23
CA LYS A 68 -9.53 -21.48 6.30
C LYS A 68 -8.80 -22.09 7.50
N LYS A 69 -9.06 -23.36 7.81
CA LYS A 69 -8.39 -24.07 8.89
C LYS A 69 -6.90 -24.27 8.57
N LEU A 70 -6.56 -24.60 7.33
CA LEU A 70 -5.17 -24.69 6.88
C LEU A 70 -4.46 -23.33 6.97
N GLN A 71 -5.10 -22.26 6.48
CA GLN A 71 -4.52 -20.91 6.55
C GLN A 71 -4.22 -20.49 8.00
N PHE A 72 -5.13 -20.80 8.94
CA PHE A 72 -4.93 -20.56 10.36
C PHE A 72 -3.69 -21.30 10.92
N TYR A 73 -3.53 -22.58 10.58
CA TYR A 73 -2.37 -23.34 11.06
C TYR A 73 -1.07 -22.95 10.37
N GLN A 74 -1.10 -22.61 9.08
CA GLN A 74 0.03 -22.03 8.37
C GLN A 74 0.55 -20.79 9.10
N HIS A 75 -0.36 -19.94 9.57
CA HIS A 75 -0.01 -18.74 10.31
C HIS A 75 0.58 -19.02 11.69
N ASN A 76 -0.07 -19.90 12.46
CA ASN A 76 0.44 -20.29 13.78
C ASN A 76 1.82 -20.92 13.65
N PHE A 77 2.03 -21.77 12.65
CA PHE A 77 3.33 -22.34 12.34
C PHE A 77 4.35 -21.26 12.00
N ARG A 78 4.03 -20.30 11.13
CA ARG A 78 4.90 -19.16 10.82
C ARG A 78 5.34 -18.41 12.09
N LYS A 79 4.41 -18.09 13.00
CA LYS A 79 4.72 -17.39 14.26
C LYS A 79 5.70 -18.20 15.11
N VAL A 80 5.39 -19.48 15.33
CA VAL A 80 6.23 -20.34 16.16
C VAL A 80 7.61 -20.56 15.55
N ALA A 81 7.70 -20.82 14.24
CA ALA A 81 8.97 -20.97 13.55
C ALA A 81 9.85 -19.71 13.65
N GLN A 82 9.25 -18.53 13.54
CA GLN A 82 9.97 -17.27 13.73
C GLN A 82 10.50 -17.09 15.16
N GLU A 83 9.74 -17.50 16.17
CA GLU A 83 10.20 -17.47 17.55
C GLU A 83 11.37 -18.44 17.80
N VAL A 84 11.29 -19.66 17.27
CA VAL A 84 12.36 -20.66 17.34
C VAL A 84 13.64 -20.11 16.70
N ARG A 85 13.53 -19.49 15.50
CA ARG A 85 14.66 -18.89 14.80
C ARG A 85 15.32 -17.74 15.56
N GLN A 86 14.56 -16.97 16.33
CA GLN A 86 15.08 -15.85 17.12
C GLN A 86 15.72 -16.29 18.44
N LYS A 87 15.13 -17.28 19.11
CA LYS A 87 15.54 -17.71 20.46
C LYS A 87 16.51 -18.89 20.46
N GLY A 88 16.62 -19.63 19.35
CA GLY A 88 17.52 -20.76 19.20
C GLY A 88 17.11 -22.02 19.99
N ASP A 89 15.96 -22.00 20.66
CA ASP A 89 15.48 -23.12 21.47
C ASP A 89 13.95 -23.23 21.43
N LEU A 90 13.46 -24.45 21.58
CA LEU A 90 12.06 -24.79 21.73
C LEU A 90 11.69 -24.66 23.21
N ARG A 91 10.72 -23.81 23.54
CA ARG A 91 10.19 -23.79 24.91
C ARG A 91 9.60 -25.17 25.25
N SER A 92 9.71 -25.60 26.52
CA SER A 92 9.34 -26.93 27.01
C SER A 92 7.87 -27.33 26.80
N ASP A 93 7.01 -26.38 26.49
CA ASP A 93 5.61 -26.52 26.10
C ASP A 93 5.40 -26.88 24.61
N HIS A 94 6.46 -27.10 23.83
CA HIS A 94 6.40 -27.21 22.36
C HIS A 94 6.80 -28.58 21.76
N HIS A 95 6.73 -29.67 22.54
CA HIS A 95 7.09 -31.03 22.12
C HIS A 95 6.34 -31.58 20.86
N PHE A 96 5.27 -30.91 20.39
CA PHE A 96 4.48 -31.28 19.22
C PHE A 96 4.87 -30.56 17.91
N LEU A 97 5.91 -29.71 17.93
CA LEU A 97 6.18 -28.81 16.81
C LEU A 97 6.65 -29.46 15.50
N PRO A 98 7.55 -30.46 15.48
CA PRO A 98 7.95 -31.07 14.21
C PRO A 98 6.76 -31.73 13.51
N GLY A 99 5.96 -32.54 14.22
CA GLY A 99 4.75 -33.15 13.67
C GLY A 99 3.72 -32.11 13.18
N PHE A 100 3.54 -31.02 13.93
CA PHE A 100 2.69 -29.90 13.50
C PHE A 100 3.21 -29.23 12.22
N ALA A 101 4.52 -28.95 12.16
CA ALA A 101 5.20 -28.38 11.01
C ALA A 101 5.05 -29.27 9.78
N PHE A 102 5.31 -30.58 9.92
CA PHE A 102 5.15 -31.54 8.84
C PHE A 102 3.73 -31.55 8.30
N LYS A 103 2.72 -31.50 9.18
CA LYS A 103 1.32 -31.46 8.76
C LYS A 103 0.98 -30.18 8.01
N VAL A 104 1.42 -29.02 8.51
CA VAL A 104 1.20 -27.74 7.84
C VAL A 104 1.83 -27.75 6.44
N VAL A 105 3.08 -28.19 6.32
CA VAL A 105 3.79 -28.25 5.03
C VAL A 105 3.12 -29.25 4.08
N LEU A 106 2.81 -30.47 4.55
CA LEU A 106 2.14 -31.51 3.76
C LEU A 106 0.80 -31.02 3.19
N GLU A 107 -0.04 -30.44 4.05
CA GLU A 107 -1.36 -29.94 3.71
C GLU A 107 -1.29 -28.70 2.81
N THR A 108 -0.23 -27.89 2.96
CA THR A 108 0.03 -26.76 2.06
C THR A 108 0.41 -27.25 0.67
N ILE A 109 1.31 -28.23 0.54
CA ILE A 109 1.67 -28.81 -0.76
C ILE A 109 0.40 -29.35 -1.42
N ARG A 110 -0.39 -30.15 -0.68
CA ARG A 110 -1.66 -30.72 -1.15
C ARG A 110 -2.65 -29.64 -1.60
N GLY A 111 -2.79 -28.55 -0.85
CA GLY A 111 -3.67 -27.44 -1.20
C GLY A 111 -3.21 -26.66 -2.44
N LEU A 112 -1.91 -26.41 -2.58
CA LEU A 112 -1.33 -25.65 -3.69
C LEU A 112 -1.27 -26.45 -5.00
N SER A 113 -1.06 -27.76 -4.94
CA SER A 113 -0.93 -28.64 -6.11
C SER A 113 -2.20 -29.40 -6.46
N LYS A 114 -3.11 -29.59 -5.50
CA LYS A 114 -4.24 -30.54 -5.59
C LYS A 114 -3.79 -31.98 -5.90
N THR A 115 -2.57 -32.36 -5.51
CA THR A 115 -2.02 -33.72 -5.70
C THR A 115 -1.96 -34.49 -4.38
N SER A 116 -2.14 -35.80 -4.44
CA SER A 116 -2.07 -36.67 -3.27
C SER A 116 -0.63 -36.83 -2.76
N PRO A 117 -0.40 -36.76 -1.43
CA PRO A 117 0.90 -37.04 -0.85
C PRO A 117 1.27 -38.53 -0.95
N PRO A 118 2.57 -38.88 -0.97
CA PRO A 118 3.02 -40.27 -0.89
C PRO A 118 2.57 -40.96 0.41
N ASN A 119 2.14 -42.23 0.34
CA ASN A 119 1.65 -42.98 1.51
C ASN A 119 2.66 -43.06 2.66
N ALA A 120 3.96 -43.19 2.35
CA ALA A 120 5.02 -43.20 3.35
C ALA A 120 5.01 -41.92 4.20
N LEU A 121 4.78 -40.78 3.57
CA LEU A 121 4.77 -39.48 4.24
C LEU A 121 3.47 -39.27 5.05
N ILE A 122 2.32 -39.76 4.55
CA ILE A 122 1.05 -39.70 5.28
C ILE A 122 1.16 -40.38 6.65
N ASN A 123 1.86 -41.53 6.71
CA ASN A 123 2.00 -42.30 7.93
C ASN A 123 2.97 -41.69 8.96
N GLN A 124 3.87 -40.81 8.53
CA GLN A 124 4.84 -40.14 9.40
C GLN A 124 4.35 -38.77 9.92
N VAL A 125 3.25 -38.26 9.37
CA VAL A 125 2.65 -36.97 9.75
C VAL A 125 1.44 -37.20 10.66
N PRO A 126 1.19 -36.36 11.70
CA PRO A 126 0.02 -36.52 12.56
C PRO A 126 -1.30 -36.57 11.77
N PRO A 127 -2.24 -37.47 12.09
CA PRO A 127 -3.48 -37.64 11.34
C PRO A 127 -4.44 -36.46 11.55
N SER A 128 -4.47 -35.89 12.75
CA SER A 128 -5.30 -34.75 13.13
C SER A 128 -4.47 -33.49 13.41
N TRP A 129 -5.14 -32.34 13.42
CA TRP A 129 -4.52 -31.09 13.84
C TRP A 129 -4.38 -31.04 15.38
N PRO A 130 -3.29 -30.50 15.93
CA PRO A 130 -3.01 -30.57 17.37
C PRO A 130 -3.98 -29.74 18.24
N ASN A 131 -4.50 -28.62 17.73
CA ASN A 131 -5.47 -27.77 18.44
C ASN A 131 -6.77 -27.68 17.64
N THR A 132 -7.94 -27.57 18.29
CA THR A 132 -9.20 -27.35 17.57
C THR A 132 -9.30 -25.91 17.07
N PHE A 133 -9.31 -25.72 15.75
CA PHE A 133 -9.74 -24.44 15.16
C PHE A 133 -11.19 -24.18 15.57
N ARG A 134 -11.42 -23.12 16.35
CA ARG A 134 -12.75 -22.62 16.64
C ARG A 134 -12.93 -21.31 15.88
N PRO A 135 -13.81 -21.26 14.87
CA PRO A 135 -14.16 -19.99 14.26
C PRO A 135 -14.75 -19.08 15.34
N VAL A 136 -14.32 -17.82 15.36
CA VAL A 136 -14.86 -16.85 16.31
C VAL A 136 -16.27 -16.50 15.85
N GLU A 137 -17.24 -16.59 16.75
CA GLU A 137 -18.61 -16.21 16.47
C GLU A 137 -18.74 -14.69 16.41
N ILE A 138 -19.32 -14.20 15.32
CA ILE A 138 -19.47 -12.78 15.05
C ILE A 138 -20.89 -12.36 15.38
N LYS A 139 -21.01 -11.38 16.28
CA LYS A 139 -22.28 -10.78 16.69
C LYS A 139 -22.73 -9.71 15.71
N GLU A 140 -21.80 -8.88 15.25
CA GLU A 140 -22.09 -7.71 14.43
C GLU A 140 -20.95 -7.42 13.45
N TYR A 141 -21.28 -6.90 12.27
CA TYR A 141 -20.30 -6.39 11.30
C TYR A 141 -20.54 -4.90 11.06
N ARG A 142 -19.47 -4.11 11.13
CA ARG A 142 -19.47 -2.66 10.86
C ARG A 142 -18.44 -2.33 9.78
N PRO A 143 -18.85 -1.71 8.65
CA PRO A 143 -17.91 -1.38 7.58
C PRO A 143 -16.79 -0.44 8.02
N VAL A 144 -17.12 0.57 8.81
CA VAL A 144 -16.17 1.57 9.34
C VAL A 144 -16.59 1.92 10.76
N VAL A 145 -15.62 2.03 11.67
CA VAL A 145 -15.82 2.55 13.02
C VAL A 145 -14.73 3.59 13.31
N ARG A 146 -15.15 4.81 13.61
CA ARG A 146 -14.25 5.89 14.01
C ARG A 146 -14.07 5.88 15.52
N VAL A 147 -12.82 5.83 15.98
CA VAL A 147 -12.49 5.65 17.38
C VAL A 147 -11.35 6.57 17.82
N LEU A 148 -11.36 6.95 19.09
CA LEU A 148 -10.21 7.55 19.77
C LEU A 148 -9.48 6.44 20.54
N ALA A 149 -8.30 6.05 20.08
CA ALA A 149 -7.46 5.10 20.81
C ALA A 149 -6.78 5.82 21.98
N LEU A 150 -6.89 5.25 23.18
CA LEU A 150 -6.45 5.86 24.44
C LEU A 150 -5.16 5.24 24.95
N GLU A 151 -5.00 3.93 24.82
CA GLU A 151 -3.81 3.20 25.24
C GLU A 151 -3.70 1.87 24.49
N ASP A 152 -2.52 1.25 24.57
CA ASP A 152 -2.25 -0.08 24.08
C ASP A 152 -1.96 -1.04 25.25
N ARG A 153 -2.71 -2.13 25.34
CA ARG A 153 -2.50 -3.24 26.28
C ARG A 153 -1.79 -4.37 25.56
N LYS A 154 -0.46 -4.28 25.52
CA LYS A 154 0.41 -5.16 24.73
C LYS A 154 0.30 -6.62 25.13
N GLU A 155 0.10 -6.89 26.42
CA GLU A 155 0.03 -8.24 27.02
C GLU A 155 -1.13 -9.04 26.43
N VAL A 156 -2.24 -8.37 26.16
CA VAL A 156 -3.48 -8.97 25.62
C VAL A 156 -3.75 -8.60 24.15
N GLN A 157 -2.80 -7.89 23.53
CA GLN A 157 -2.85 -7.43 22.14
C GLN A 157 -4.13 -6.67 21.79
N CYS A 158 -4.50 -5.72 22.65
CA CYS A 158 -5.68 -4.88 22.49
C CYS A 158 -5.34 -3.40 22.58
N LEU A 159 -5.92 -2.57 21.70
CA LEU A 159 -6.05 -1.13 21.96
C LEU A 159 -7.30 -0.89 22.80
N VAL A 160 -7.21 0.00 23.78
CA VAL A 160 -8.40 0.54 24.47
C VAL A 160 -8.84 1.78 23.71
N VAL A 161 -10.10 1.81 23.29
CA VAL A 161 -10.62 2.89 22.46
C VAL A 161 -11.98 3.39 22.96
N LYS A 162 -12.31 4.63 22.61
CA LYS A 162 -13.67 5.18 22.64
C LYS A 162 -14.24 5.17 21.23
N ASP A 163 -15.37 4.49 21.03
CA ASP A 163 -16.14 4.55 19.79
C ASP A 163 -16.98 5.82 19.78
N GLU A 164 -16.94 6.59 18.69
CA GLU A 164 -17.67 7.85 18.57
C GLU A 164 -19.20 7.66 18.73
N SER A 165 -19.72 6.50 18.34
CA SER A 165 -21.13 6.14 18.54
C SER A 165 -21.46 5.67 19.96
N ARG A 166 -20.44 5.34 20.77
CA ARG A 166 -20.57 4.83 22.15
C ARG A 166 -19.46 5.42 23.05
N PRO A 167 -19.45 6.74 23.27
CA PRO A 167 -18.36 7.41 23.97
C PRO A 167 -18.27 7.05 25.46
N ASP A 168 -19.33 6.52 26.05
CA ASP A 168 -19.38 6.18 27.48
C ASP A 168 -18.61 4.90 27.82
N GLU A 169 -18.39 4.01 26.86
CA GLU A 169 -17.78 2.70 27.07
C GLU A 169 -16.34 2.65 26.58
N ASN A 170 -15.49 1.86 27.26
CA ASN A 170 -14.17 1.52 26.74
C ASN A 170 -14.27 0.22 25.97
N ILE A 171 -13.87 0.25 24.71
CA ILE A 171 -13.92 -0.91 23.82
C ILE A 171 -12.50 -1.44 23.59
N LEU A 172 -12.36 -2.76 23.56
CA LEU A 172 -11.09 -3.42 23.28
C LEU A 172 -11.01 -3.82 21.81
N VAL A 173 -10.01 -3.29 21.10
CA VAL A 173 -9.76 -3.57 19.69
C VAL A 173 -8.57 -4.51 19.55
N LYS A 174 -8.81 -5.73 19.09
CA LYS A 174 -7.76 -6.75 18.89
C LYS A 174 -6.90 -6.42 17.68
N TYR A 175 -5.58 -6.48 17.83
CA TYR A 175 -4.61 -6.41 16.74
C TYR A 175 -3.75 -7.68 16.68
N ASN A 176 -2.83 -7.77 15.70
CA ASN A 176 -1.98 -8.94 15.48
C ASN A 176 -2.78 -10.23 15.17
N LEU A 177 -4.01 -10.06 14.66
CA LEU A 177 -4.89 -11.14 14.30
C LEU A 177 -4.47 -11.76 12.96
N PRO A 178 -4.21 -13.08 12.92
CA PRO A 178 -3.97 -13.82 11.68
C PRO A 178 -5.07 -13.58 10.65
N GLU A 179 -4.69 -13.52 9.37
CA GLU A 179 -5.60 -13.32 8.21
C GLU A 179 -6.42 -12.03 8.23
N ARG A 180 -6.21 -11.19 9.25
CA ARG A 180 -7.01 -10.01 9.48
C ARG A 180 -6.16 -8.76 9.43
N ASN A 181 -5.52 -8.42 10.53
CA ASN A 181 -4.88 -7.13 10.71
C ASN A 181 -3.41 -7.22 11.14
N GLU A 182 -2.81 -8.41 11.08
CA GLU A 182 -1.38 -8.56 11.38
C GLU A 182 -0.48 -7.70 10.48
N GLY A 183 -0.87 -7.48 9.22
CA GLY A 183 -0.17 -6.57 8.30
C GLY A 183 -0.01 -5.14 8.85
N PHE A 184 -0.82 -4.74 9.83
CA PHE A 184 -0.78 -3.44 10.50
C PHE A 184 -0.01 -3.44 11.82
N ASN A 185 0.69 -4.53 12.18
CA ASN A 185 1.60 -4.51 13.33
C ASN A 185 2.62 -3.35 13.29
N PRO A 186 3.19 -2.96 12.12
CA PRO A 186 4.02 -1.75 12.06
C PRO A 186 3.26 -0.47 12.40
N THR A 187 1.98 -0.35 12.02
CA THR A 187 1.10 0.74 12.49
C THR A 187 1.02 0.75 14.01
N ILE A 188 0.73 -0.39 14.65
CA ILE A 188 0.64 -0.48 16.12
C ILE A 188 1.97 -0.09 16.79
N GLN A 189 3.11 -0.46 16.20
CA GLN A 189 4.42 -0.02 16.70
C GLN A 189 4.62 1.50 16.55
N ALA A 190 4.18 2.08 15.43
CA ALA A 190 4.23 3.52 15.22
C ALA A 190 3.31 4.29 16.19
N LEU A 191 2.14 3.73 16.54
CA LEU A 191 1.26 4.32 17.57
C LEU A 191 2.02 4.53 18.88
N ARG A 192 2.83 3.55 19.30
CA ARG A 192 3.62 3.63 20.53
C ARG A 192 4.80 4.60 20.44
N LYS A 193 5.55 4.55 19.34
CA LYS A 193 6.87 5.18 19.24
C LYS A 193 6.82 6.59 18.64
N VAL A 194 5.87 6.82 17.73
CA VAL A 194 5.87 8.00 16.85
C VAL A 194 4.65 8.86 17.11
N PHE A 195 3.46 8.27 17.15
CA PHE A 195 2.24 9.07 17.28
C PHE A 195 1.93 9.43 18.73
N GLY A 196 1.99 8.43 19.63
CA GLY A 196 1.49 8.57 20.99
C GLY A 196 -0.03 8.37 21.09
N PHE A 197 -0.54 8.47 22.30
CA PHE A 197 -1.97 8.42 22.62
C PHE A 197 -2.37 9.67 23.42
N PRO A 198 -3.64 10.11 23.35
CA PRO A 198 -4.71 9.55 22.53
C PRO A 198 -4.58 9.87 21.03
N ILE A 199 -5.18 9.05 20.16
CA ILE A 199 -5.12 9.25 18.70
C ILE A 199 -6.36 8.74 17.97
N LEU A 200 -6.82 9.51 16.99
CA LEU A 200 -7.96 9.15 16.14
C LEU A 200 -7.58 8.06 15.13
N LEU A 201 -8.43 7.04 15.05
CA LEU A 201 -8.33 5.96 14.07
C LEU A 201 -9.67 5.75 13.37
N ASN A 202 -9.62 5.38 12.10
CA ASN A 202 -10.71 4.60 11.49
C ASN A 202 -10.32 3.12 11.49
N LEU A 203 -11.23 2.30 11.98
CA LEU A 203 -11.19 0.86 11.93
C LEU A 203 -12.04 0.41 10.74
N LEU A 204 -11.46 -0.36 9.82
CA LEU A 204 -12.15 -0.83 8.61
C LEU A 204 -12.55 -2.30 8.75
N GLU A 205 -13.75 -2.63 8.27
CA GLU A 205 -14.33 -3.99 8.23
C GLU A 205 -14.26 -4.69 9.58
N VAL A 206 -14.92 -4.07 10.56
CA VAL A 206 -14.90 -4.46 11.96
C VAL A 206 -15.91 -5.56 12.20
N GLU A 207 -15.41 -6.72 12.62
CA GLU A 207 -16.23 -7.75 13.24
C GLU A 207 -16.25 -7.53 14.76
N VAL A 208 -17.44 -7.54 15.34
CA VAL A 208 -17.64 -7.54 16.80
C VAL A 208 -17.95 -8.97 17.22
N ASP A 209 -17.12 -9.54 18.09
CA ASP A 209 -17.36 -10.88 18.62
C ASP A 209 -18.40 -10.89 19.75
N GLN A 210 -18.74 -12.09 20.24
CA GLN A 210 -19.74 -12.26 21.31
C GLN A 210 -19.32 -11.59 22.64
N GLU A 211 -18.01 -11.47 22.88
CA GLU A 211 -17.47 -10.81 24.08
C GLU A 211 -17.40 -9.27 23.90
N GLY A 212 -17.72 -8.76 22.72
CA GLY A 212 -17.75 -7.33 22.41
C GLY A 212 -16.41 -6.77 21.93
N TYR A 213 -15.39 -7.60 21.67
CA TYR A 213 -14.14 -7.12 21.11
C TYR A 213 -14.31 -6.71 19.65
N TYR A 214 -13.67 -5.61 19.30
CA TYR A 214 -13.58 -5.17 17.92
C TYR A 214 -12.39 -5.84 17.24
N ARG A 215 -12.66 -6.44 16.08
CA ARG A 215 -11.69 -7.17 15.27
C ARG A 215 -11.69 -6.53 13.87
N PRO A 216 -10.94 -5.44 13.66
CA PRO A 216 -10.87 -4.77 12.35
C PRO A 216 -10.00 -5.52 11.37
N GLN A 217 -10.23 -5.35 10.07
CA GLN A 217 -9.33 -5.79 8.99
C GLN A 217 -8.16 -4.84 8.81
N ALA A 218 -8.38 -3.53 8.94
CA ALA A 218 -7.35 -2.51 8.75
C ALA A 218 -7.51 -1.35 9.74
N PHE A 219 -6.40 -0.64 9.94
CA PHE A 219 -6.32 0.57 10.76
C PHE A 219 -5.90 1.73 9.88
N VAL A 220 -6.56 2.87 10.00
CA VAL A 220 -6.18 4.14 9.34
C VAL A 220 -5.95 5.17 10.44
N VAL A 221 -4.70 5.63 10.58
CA VAL A 221 -4.28 6.56 11.64
C VAL A 221 -4.55 8.00 11.23
N GLU A 222 -5.14 8.84 12.08
CA GLU A 222 -5.54 10.22 11.73
C GLU A 222 -6.21 10.29 10.34
N PRO A 223 -7.41 9.72 10.19
CA PRO A 223 -8.06 9.57 8.89
C PRO A 223 -8.39 10.89 8.19
N ASP A 224 -8.39 12.02 8.90
CA ASP A 224 -8.59 13.35 8.31
C ASP A 224 -7.30 13.94 7.70
N HIS A 225 -6.14 13.36 8.00
CA HIS A 225 -4.91 13.73 7.31
C HIS A 225 -4.86 13.01 5.95
N LEU A 226 -5.29 13.68 4.89
CA LEU A 226 -5.29 13.08 3.56
C LEU A 226 -3.86 12.99 2.98
N ILE A 227 -3.56 11.84 2.38
CA ILE A 227 -2.32 11.57 1.64
C ILE A 227 -2.68 11.30 0.19
N ASP A 228 -1.93 11.89 -0.73
CA ASP A 228 -2.12 11.69 -2.17
C ASP A 228 -1.86 10.24 -2.57
N VAL A 229 -2.78 9.68 -3.36
CA VAL A 229 -2.67 8.32 -3.90
C VAL A 229 -1.36 8.13 -4.66
N THR A 230 -0.94 9.11 -5.46
CA THR A 230 0.32 9.09 -6.20
C THR A 230 1.52 8.96 -5.27
N GLY A 231 1.55 9.72 -4.17
CA GLY A 231 2.63 9.66 -3.19
C GLY A 231 2.77 8.28 -2.53
N ILE A 232 1.65 7.59 -2.27
CA ILE A 232 1.67 6.21 -1.76
C ILE A 232 2.13 5.24 -2.85
N ALA A 233 1.59 5.35 -4.06
CA ALA A 233 1.89 4.46 -5.16
C ALA A 233 3.37 4.48 -5.57
N GLU A 234 4.01 5.64 -5.51
CA GLU A 234 5.43 5.81 -5.81
C GLU A 234 6.37 5.15 -4.80
N CYS A 235 5.88 4.80 -3.60
CA CYS A 235 6.64 4.02 -2.63
C CYS A 235 6.79 2.54 -3.05
N PHE A 236 6.06 2.10 -4.08
CA PHE A 236 6.09 0.73 -4.59
C PHE A 236 6.89 0.66 -5.90
N ASP A 237 8.14 0.19 -5.79
CA ASP A 237 8.90 -0.26 -6.96
C ASP A 237 8.57 -1.73 -7.29
N THR A 238 9.08 -2.20 -8.43
CA THR A 238 8.97 -3.56 -8.95
C THR A 238 9.28 -4.59 -7.87
N ASP A 239 10.39 -4.39 -7.17
CA ASP A 239 10.97 -5.39 -6.26
C ASP A 239 10.80 -4.97 -4.78
N HIS A 240 10.67 -3.67 -4.47
CA HIS A 240 10.80 -3.15 -3.08
C HIS A 240 9.83 -1.99 -2.72
N THR A 241 9.45 -1.90 -1.44
CA THR A 241 8.56 -0.84 -0.89
C THR A 241 9.47 -0.01 -0.03
N VAL A 242 9.63 1.24 -0.41
CA VAL A 242 10.52 2.17 0.27
C VAL A 242 9.71 3.42 0.57
N PRO A 243 8.96 3.45 1.69
CA PRO A 243 8.17 4.61 2.07
C PRO A 243 9.02 5.87 2.25
N GLU A 244 10.30 5.72 2.60
CA GLU A 244 11.24 6.83 2.74
C GLU A 244 11.49 7.57 1.42
N THR A 245 11.19 6.97 0.26
CA THR A 245 11.20 7.68 -1.03
C THR A 245 10.18 8.82 -1.06
N TYR A 246 9.04 8.68 -0.38
CA TYR A 246 8.08 9.79 -0.22
C TYR A 246 8.71 10.99 0.48
N LEU A 247 9.48 10.73 1.54
CA LEU A 247 10.17 11.76 2.31
C LEU A 247 11.30 12.40 1.49
N LEU A 248 12.14 11.57 0.87
CA LEU A 248 13.28 12.02 0.07
C LEU A 248 12.88 13.04 -1.01
N LYS A 249 11.77 12.78 -1.71
CA LYS A 249 11.27 13.66 -2.78
C LYS A 249 10.94 15.07 -2.30
N LYS A 250 10.60 15.28 -1.02
CA LYS A 250 10.36 16.62 -0.45
C LYS A 250 11.63 17.47 -0.37
N PHE A 251 12.81 16.85 -0.42
CA PHE A 251 14.10 17.52 -0.31
C PHE A 251 14.85 17.66 -1.64
N LEU A 252 14.28 17.13 -2.74
CA LEU A 252 14.88 17.23 -4.05
C LEU A 252 14.37 18.49 -4.78
N PRO A 253 15.20 19.14 -5.60
CA PRO A 253 14.75 20.25 -6.43
C PRO A 253 13.75 19.77 -7.48
N PHE A 254 12.73 20.58 -7.73
CA PHE A 254 11.85 20.36 -8.88
C PHE A 254 12.64 20.50 -10.18
N SER A 255 12.55 19.51 -11.07
CA SER A 255 13.11 19.59 -12.43
C SER A 255 12.01 19.35 -13.45
N SER A 256 11.87 20.29 -14.40
CA SER A 256 11.07 20.04 -15.59
C SER A 256 11.84 19.07 -16.48
N SER A 257 11.21 17.97 -16.87
CA SER A 257 11.80 17.00 -17.78
C SER A 257 10.90 16.79 -18.99
N SER A 258 11.51 16.40 -20.11
CA SER A 258 10.77 16.04 -21.32
C SER A 258 9.76 14.90 -21.09
N ALA A 259 10.03 14.00 -20.13
CA ALA A 259 9.10 12.95 -19.73
C ALA A 259 7.88 13.49 -18.96
N LEU A 260 8.08 14.45 -18.05
CA LEU A 260 6.99 15.13 -17.34
C LEU A 260 6.10 15.89 -18.32
N LEU A 261 6.70 16.66 -19.23
CA LEU A 261 5.97 17.39 -20.28
C LEU A 261 5.18 16.45 -21.19
N LEU A 262 5.77 15.32 -21.60
CA LEU A 262 5.05 14.32 -22.38
C LEU A 262 3.84 13.74 -21.62
N GLY A 263 3.94 13.57 -20.30
CA GLY A 263 2.80 13.19 -19.45
C GLY A 263 1.68 14.22 -19.47
N HIS A 264 2.01 15.51 -19.28
CA HIS A 264 1.01 16.58 -19.35
C HIS A 264 0.36 16.66 -20.74
N ILE A 265 1.16 16.51 -21.81
CA ILE A 265 0.65 16.48 -23.19
C ILE A 265 -0.30 15.31 -23.40
N ALA A 266 0.04 14.12 -22.91
CA ALA A 266 -0.82 12.95 -23.06
C ALA A 266 -2.16 13.11 -22.32
N ASN A 267 -2.16 13.69 -21.11
CA ASN A 267 -3.40 14.00 -20.38
C ASN A 267 -4.24 15.03 -21.14
N PHE A 268 -3.62 16.10 -21.63
CA PHE A 268 -4.31 17.09 -22.45
C PHE A 268 -4.91 16.49 -23.73
N PHE A 269 -4.21 15.57 -24.39
CA PHE A 269 -4.73 14.87 -25.56
C PHE A 269 -5.89 13.95 -25.21
N LEU A 270 -5.86 13.26 -24.07
CA LEU A 270 -6.99 12.48 -23.60
C LEU A 270 -8.22 13.38 -23.47
N ASP A 271 -8.08 14.54 -22.83
CA ASP A 271 -9.21 15.47 -22.64
C ASP A 271 -9.79 15.99 -23.96
N GLU A 272 -8.92 16.46 -24.85
CA GLU A 272 -9.31 17.00 -26.15
C GLU A 272 -9.99 15.94 -27.05
N LEU A 273 -9.48 14.71 -27.04
CA LEU A 273 -10.01 13.62 -27.86
C LEU A 273 -11.28 13.01 -27.28
N MET A 274 -11.45 13.03 -25.96
CA MET A 274 -12.69 12.63 -25.30
C MET A 274 -13.83 13.61 -25.62
N HIS A 275 -13.51 14.89 -25.81
CA HIS A 275 -14.49 15.90 -26.27
C HIS A 275 -14.76 15.83 -27.78
N ASN A 276 -13.70 15.76 -28.60
CA ASN A 276 -13.81 15.62 -30.05
C ASN A 276 -12.73 14.68 -30.60
N PRO A 277 -13.07 13.42 -30.91
CA PRO A 277 -12.10 12.43 -31.37
C PRO A 277 -11.66 12.65 -32.83
N GLN A 278 -12.31 13.53 -33.60
CA GLN A 278 -11.98 13.79 -35.00
C GLN A 278 -10.95 14.92 -35.17
N GLN A 279 -10.37 15.42 -34.07
CA GLN A 279 -9.35 16.47 -34.15
C GLN A 279 -8.05 15.96 -34.80
N GLU A 280 -7.38 16.86 -35.51
CA GLU A 280 -6.09 16.58 -36.17
C GLU A 280 -4.92 17.00 -35.25
N PHE A 281 -3.89 16.16 -35.18
CA PHE A 281 -2.74 16.36 -34.29
C PHE A 281 -2.10 17.76 -34.40
N PRO A 282 -1.83 18.34 -35.60
CA PRO A 282 -1.20 19.66 -35.70
C PRO A 282 -2.01 20.78 -35.03
N GLU A 283 -3.34 20.71 -35.04
CA GLU A 283 -4.19 21.75 -34.43
C GLU A 283 -4.22 21.62 -32.91
N VAL A 284 -4.32 20.39 -32.39
CA VAL A 284 -4.30 20.14 -30.94
C VAL A 284 -2.90 20.43 -30.36
N PHE A 285 -1.83 20.06 -31.07
CA PHE A 285 -0.46 20.30 -30.60
C PHE A 285 -0.12 21.79 -30.47
N LYS A 286 -0.73 22.69 -31.27
CA LYS A 286 -0.54 24.14 -31.07
C LYS A 286 -1.04 24.60 -29.70
N LYS A 287 -2.14 24.00 -29.20
CA LYS A 287 -2.72 24.33 -27.89
C LYS A 287 -1.81 23.90 -26.72
N VAL A 288 -1.01 22.85 -26.91
CA VAL A 288 -0.08 22.32 -25.89
C VAL A 288 0.87 23.38 -25.35
N PHE A 289 1.36 24.29 -26.20
CA PHE A 289 2.29 25.34 -25.78
C PHE A 289 1.71 26.26 -24.69
N ALA A 290 0.38 26.43 -24.68
CA ALA A 290 -0.30 27.25 -23.68
C ALA A 290 -0.39 26.57 -22.30
N LEU A 291 -0.16 25.25 -22.20
CA LEU A 291 -0.27 24.50 -20.94
C LEU A 291 0.86 24.84 -19.96
N ASN A 292 2.08 24.99 -20.46
CA ASN A 292 3.25 25.30 -19.63
C ASN A 292 4.34 26.03 -20.42
N PRO A 293 4.08 27.28 -20.86
CA PRO A 293 4.96 28.01 -21.76
C PRO A 293 6.38 28.15 -21.21
N LEU A 294 6.52 28.38 -19.90
CA LEU A 294 7.84 28.53 -19.25
C LEU A 294 8.66 27.24 -19.31
N ALA A 295 8.04 26.07 -19.15
CA ALA A 295 8.76 24.81 -19.25
C ALA A 295 9.21 24.51 -20.69
N PHE A 296 8.45 24.93 -21.69
CA PHE A 296 8.86 24.82 -23.10
C PHE A 296 10.03 25.76 -23.44
N CYS A 297 10.11 26.94 -22.81
CA CYS A 297 11.25 27.86 -22.98
C CYS A 297 12.59 27.31 -22.47
N LEU A 298 12.58 26.25 -21.65
CA LEU A 298 13.79 25.60 -21.14
C LEU A 298 14.30 24.49 -22.08
N LEU A 299 13.56 24.12 -23.12
CA LEU A 299 13.95 23.09 -24.06
C LEU A 299 14.74 23.67 -25.23
N GLU A 300 15.74 22.93 -25.70
CA GLU A 300 16.37 23.20 -26.99
C GLU A 300 15.42 22.84 -28.15
N ASP A 301 15.57 23.49 -29.31
CA ASP A 301 14.77 23.22 -30.51
C ASP A 301 14.72 21.72 -30.86
N ARG A 302 15.85 21.02 -30.71
CA ARG A 302 15.94 19.58 -30.96
C ARG A 302 15.09 18.77 -29.99
N GLU A 303 15.09 19.13 -28.70
CA GLU A 303 14.29 18.46 -27.69
C GLU A 303 12.79 18.69 -27.91
N LEU A 304 12.41 19.89 -28.34
CA LEU A 304 11.03 20.21 -28.69
C LEU A 304 10.55 19.42 -29.92
N ILE A 305 11.38 19.29 -30.96
CA ILE A 305 11.08 18.48 -32.15
C ILE A 305 10.89 17.01 -31.77
N ASP A 306 11.78 16.45 -30.94
CA ASP A 306 11.67 15.08 -30.44
C ASP A 306 10.42 14.88 -29.58
N LEU A 307 10.11 15.83 -28.68
CA LEU A 307 8.91 15.80 -27.86
C LEU A 307 7.64 15.82 -28.72
N ARG A 308 7.60 16.67 -29.77
CA ARG A 308 6.50 16.71 -30.73
C ARG A 308 6.33 15.35 -31.43
N GLN A 309 7.41 14.77 -31.96
CA GLN A 309 7.38 13.48 -32.64
C GLN A 309 6.87 12.36 -31.71
N ARG A 310 7.40 12.28 -30.49
CA ARG A 310 6.93 11.31 -29.50
C ARG A 310 5.45 11.54 -29.19
N SER A 311 5.04 12.77 -28.90
CA SER A 311 3.65 13.08 -28.56
C SER A 311 2.65 12.72 -29.66
N GLN A 312 3.06 12.78 -30.94
CA GLN A 312 2.19 12.39 -32.06
C GLN A 312 1.77 10.92 -31.97
N ALA A 313 2.68 10.02 -31.57
CA ALA A 313 2.34 8.62 -31.36
C ALA A 313 1.31 8.46 -30.23
N HIS A 314 1.47 9.20 -29.13
CA HIS A 314 0.48 9.20 -28.04
C HIS A 314 -0.88 9.68 -28.52
N PHE A 315 -0.95 10.75 -29.32
CA PHE A 315 -2.18 11.28 -29.88
C PHE A 315 -2.93 10.22 -30.70
N ILE A 316 -2.25 9.58 -31.64
CA ILE A 316 -2.84 8.57 -32.53
C ILE A 316 -3.32 7.36 -31.72
N ASN A 317 -2.50 6.91 -30.77
CA ASN A 317 -2.87 5.80 -29.89
C ASN A 317 -4.11 6.14 -29.07
N LEU A 318 -4.14 7.31 -28.40
CA LEU A 318 -5.28 7.75 -27.61
C LEU A 318 -6.55 7.87 -28.45
N GLN A 319 -6.46 8.46 -29.64
CA GLN A 319 -7.60 8.61 -30.55
C GLN A 319 -8.20 7.25 -30.90
N ARG A 320 -7.36 6.27 -31.23
CA ARG A 320 -7.82 4.89 -31.47
C ARG A 320 -8.47 4.27 -30.25
N GLU A 321 -7.88 4.43 -29.06
CA GLU A 321 -8.43 3.85 -27.82
C GLU A 321 -9.82 4.41 -27.51
N ILE A 322 -10.01 5.72 -27.65
CA ILE A 322 -11.28 6.41 -27.40
C ILE A 322 -12.34 6.00 -28.42
N VAL A 323 -11.99 5.92 -29.70
CA VAL A 323 -12.95 5.61 -30.78
C VAL A 323 -13.30 4.12 -30.85
N GLN A 324 -12.36 3.23 -30.53
CA GLN A 324 -12.53 1.79 -30.77
C GLN A 324 -12.58 0.98 -29.47
N ASN A 325 -11.58 1.12 -28.61
CA ASN A 325 -11.39 0.20 -27.49
C ASN A 325 -12.28 0.55 -26.28
N PHE A 326 -12.52 1.83 -26.00
CA PHE A 326 -13.44 2.26 -24.95
C PHE A 326 -14.87 1.72 -25.21
N PRO A 327 -15.49 1.94 -26.39
CA PRO A 327 -16.77 1.33 -26.72
C PRO A 327 -16.77 -0.20 -26.65
N ALA A 328 -15.68 -0.85 -27.10
CA ALA A 328 -15.55 -2.31 -27.01
C ALA A 328 -15.52 -2.83 -25.56
N GLN A 329 -15.06 -2.02 -24.60
CA GLN A 329 -15.12 -2.32 -23.17
C GLN A 329 -16.42 -1.83 -22.50
N GLY A 330 -17.37 -1.28 -23.27
CA GLY A 330 -18.61 -0.72 -22.76
C GLY A 330 -18.44 0.60 -22.00
N ILE A 331 -17.34 1.31 -22.27
CA ILE A 331 -17.05 2.65 -21.78
C ILE A 331 -17.49 3.64 -22.87
N ASP A 332 -18.52 4.43 -22.58
CA ASP A 332 -18.98 5.50 -23.46
C ASP A 332 -18.22 6.80 -23.10
N PRO A 333 -17.40 7.35 -24.02
CA PRO A 333 -16.65 8.57 -23.76
C PRO A 333 -17.51 9.77 -23.33
N GLU A 334 -18.75 9.88 -23.81
CA GLU A 334 -19.65 11.00 -23.47
C GLU A 334 -20.14 10.95 -22.02
N GLN A 335 -20.03 9.79 -21.37
CA GLN A 335 -20.44 9.56 -19.98
C GLN A 335 -19.25 9.53 -19.01
N CYS A 336 -18.06 9.91 -19.48
CA CYS A 336 -16.86 10.01 -18.66
C CYS A 336 -16.74 11.39 -18.01
N TYR A 337 -16.42 11.40 -16.73
CA TYR A 337 -15.93 12.57 -16.02
C TYR A 337 -14.41 12.61 -16.16
N LEU A 338 -13.87 13.72 -16.67
CA LEU A 338 -12.42 13.94 -16.82
C LEU A 338 -11.86 14.69 -15.62
N GLU A 339 -10.66 14.31 -15.20
CA GLU A 339 -9.96 14.88 -14.04
C GLU A 339 -10.75 15.00 -12.72
N PRO A 340 -11.71 14.11 -12.35
CA PRO A 340 -12.45 14.27 -11.11
C PRO A 340 -11.55 14.04 -9.88
N THR A 341 -11.66 14.94 -8.91
CA THR A 341 -10.92 14.86 -7.64
C THR A 341 -11.81 14.31 -6.52
N PHE A 342 -11.26 13.42 -5.72
CA PHE A 342 -11.97 12.79 -4.61
C PHE A 342 -11.17 12.85 -3.31
N TYR A 343 -11.91 12.95 -2.21
CA TYR A 343 -11.41 12.93 -0.85
C TYR A 343 -12.09 11.80 -0.08
N SER A 344 -11.29 10.99 0.63
CA SER A 344 -11.77 9.87 1.44
C SER A 344 -11.21 9.99 2.84
N ASN A 345 -11.99 10.62 3.73
CA ASN A 345 -11.73 10.63 5.17
C ASN A 345 -12.03 9.27 5.84
N ILE A 346 -12.49 8.27 5.09
CA ILE A 346 -12.55 6.88 5.57
C ILE A 346 -11.13 6.28 5.55
N HIS A 347 -10.41 6.48 4.45
CA HIS A 347 -9.10 5.87 4.19
C HIS A 347 -7.92 6.82 4.44
N GLY A 348 -8.16 8.10 4.68
CA GLY A 348 -7.11 9.13 4.76
C GLY A 348 -6.40 9.33 3.43
N LEU A 349 -7.16 9.31 2.34
CA LEU A 349 -6.66 9.37 0.97
C LEU A 349 -7.29 10.52 0.19
N GLN A 350 -6.52 11.08 -0.74
CA GLN A 350 -7.03 11.96 -1.79
C GLN A 350 -6.39 11.64 -3.13
N GLY A 351 -7.07 12.00 -4.22
CA GLY A 351 -6.44 11.97 -5.52
C GLY A 351 -7.35 12.40 -6.65
N ARG A 352 -6.74 12.54 -7.82
CA ARG A 352 -7.37 12.96 -9.06
C ARG A 352 -7.24 11.83 -10.07
N LEU A 353 -8.37 11.33 -10.56
CA LEU A 353 -8.39 10.31 -11.60
C LEU A 353 -8.27 11.00 -12.95
N ASP A 354 -7.71 10.35 -13.96
CA ASP A 354 -7.71 10.91 -15.32
C ASP A 354 -9.10 10.81 -15.97
N ALA A 355 -9.77 9.65 -15.88
CA ALA A 355 -11.16 9.51 -16.28
C ALA A 355 -11.97 8.54 -15.39
N LEU A 356 -13.22 8.89 -15.13
CA LEU A 356 -14.22 8.06 -14.45
C LEU A 356 -15.45 7.92 -15.34
N TYR A 357 -15.69 6.72 -15.85
CA TYR A 357 -16.93 6.39 -16.54
C TYR A 357 -18.01 6.01 -15.54
N ARG A 358 -19.22 6.56 -15.71
CA ARG A 358 -20.39 6.13 -14.93
C ARG A 358 -21.68 6.27 -15.73
N HIS A 359 -22.40 5.16 -15.89
CA HIS A 359 -23.73 5.15 -16.48
C HIS A 359 -24.58 4.07 -15.79
N GLY A 360 -25.63 4.51 -15.06
CA GLY A 360 -26.44 3.60 -14.24
C GLY A 360 -25.57 2.87 -13.21
N ASN A 361 -25.63 1.54 -13.20
CA ASN A 361 -24.84 0.69 -12.29
C ASN A 361 -23.46 0.31 -12.86
N LYS A 362 -23.12 0.73 -14.08
CA LYS A 362 -21.81 0.48 -14.69
C LYS A 362 -20.86 1.62 -14.35
N SER A 363 -19.63 1.27 -14.03
CA SER A 363 -18.58 2.24 -13.79
C SER A 363 -17.21 1.68 -14.16
N ALA A 364 -16.31 2.58 -14.56
CA ALA A 364 -14.92 2.23 -14.79
C ALA A 364 -13.99 3.39 -14.43
N ILE A 365 -12.84 3.04 -13.87
CA ILE A 365 -11.72 3.96 -13.62
C ILE A 365 -10.73 3.75 -14.77
N VAL A 366 -10.29 4.83 -15.41
CA VAL A 366 -9.22 4.79 -16.41
C VAL A 366 -8.10 5.75 -15.97
N GLU A 367 -6.96 5.19 -15.60
CA GLU A 367 -5.75 5.94 -15.25
C GLU A 367 -4.78 5.97 -16.44
N LEU A 368 -4.40 7.16 -16.90
CA LEU A 368 -3.49 7.38 -18.01
C LEU A 368 -2.03 7.33 -17.56
N LYS A 369 -1.19 6.67 -18.38
CA LYS A 369 0.26 6.64 -18.21
C LYS A 369 0.96 6.87 -19.55
N SER A 370 1.90 7.82 -19.58
CA SER A 370 2.72 8.13 -20.75
C SER A 370 4.08 7.41 -20.76
N GLY A 371 4.54 6.92 -19.60
CA GLY A 371 5.81 6.23 -19.48
C GLY A 371 5.84 4.86 -20.14
N LYS A 372 7.04 4.38 -20.47
CA LYS A 372 7.25 3.00 -20.96
C LYS A 372 6.98 1.99 -19.83
N LEU A 373 6.51 0.81 -20.21
CA LEU A 373 6.41 -0.33 -19.31
C LEU A 373 7.80 -0.82 -18.90
N PHE A 374 7.99 -1.07 -17.61
CA PHE A 374 9.24 -1.61 -17.06
C PHE A 374 8.93 -2.69 -16.05
N LYS A 375 9.44 -3.91 -16.29
CA LYS A 375 9.22 -5.11 -15.46
C LYS A 375 7.76 -5.26 -14.98
N PRO A 376 6.78 -5.30 -15.88
CA PRO A 376 5.38 -5.35 -15.47
C PRO A 376 5.01 -6.66 -14.77
N ASN A 377 3.96 -6.59 -13.95
CA ASN A 377 3.34 -7.73 -13.30
C ASN A 377 2.63 -8.68 -14.31
N GLN A 378 1.96 -9.72 -13.83
CA GLN A 378 1.20 -10.65 -14.71
C GLN A 378 0.11 -9.97 -15.55
N PHE A 379 -0.41 -8.83 -15.10
CA PHE A 379 -1.43 -8.05 -15.81
C PHE A 379 -0.80 -7.06 -16.81
N LYS A 380 0.52 -7.16 -17.06
CA LYS A 380 1.30 -6.25 -17.92
C LYS A 380 1.25 -4.79 -17.43
N ILE A 381 1.22 -4.59 -16.11
CA ILE A 381 1.13 -3.29 -15.45
C ILE A 381 2.34 -3.07 -14.52
N ASN A 382 2.86 -1.84 -14.47
CA ASN A 382 3.90 -1.45 -13.50
C ASN A 382 3.31 -1.44 -12.07
N THR A 383 4.04 -1.96 -11.08
CA THR A 383 3.55 -2.14 -9.70
C THR A 383 2.95 -0.86 -9.10
N GLY A 384 3.64 0.28 -9.18
CA GLY A 384 3.12 1.56 -8.67
C GLY A 384 1.79 1.96 -9.32
N HIS A 385 1.66 1.81 -10.64
CA HIS A 385 0.41 2.15 -11.36
C HIS A 385 -0.74 1.21 -10.94
N TYR A 386 -0.43 -0.06 -10.68
CA TYR A 386 -1.42 -1.00 -10.17
C TYR A 386 -1.92 -0.59 -8.78
N ILE A 387 -1.01 -0.28 -7.85
CA ILE A 387 -1.36 0.18 -6.50
C ILE A 387 -2.19 1.47 -6.54
N GLN A 388 -1.79 2.43 -7.39
CA GLN A 388 -2.54 3.67 -7.59
C GLN A 388 -4.01 3.40 -7.95
N THR A 389 -4.26 2.50 -8.91
CA THR A 389 -5.63 2.18 -9.34
C THR A 389 -6.42 1.48 -8.23
N LEU A 390 -5.78 0.61 -7.44
CA LEU A 390 -6.42 -0.04 -6.28
C LEU A 390 -6.79 0.93 -5.16
N LEU A 391 -6.03 2.01 -4.99
CA LEU A 391 -6.34 3.08 -4.04
C LEU A 391 -7.49 3.96 -4.56
N TYR A 392 -7.55 4.25 -5.86
CA TYR A 392 -8.72 4.92 -6.45
C TYR A 392 -9.99 4.09 -6.32
N ASP A 393 -9.90 2.77 -6.50
CA ASP A 393 -11.01 1.85 -6.25
C ASP A 393 -11.56 2.00 -4.81
N LEU A 394 -10.69 2.09 -3.80
CA LEU A 394 -11.12 2.34 -2.41
C LEU A 394 -11.85 3.67 -2.25
N ILE A 395 -11.35 4.74 -2.89
CA ILE A 395 -11.94 6.08 -2.80
C ILE A 395 -13.32 6.12 -3.49
N ILE A 396 -13.44 5.54 -4.67
CA ILE A 396 -14.71 5.50 -5.42
C ILE A 396 -15.77 4.68 -4.67
N ARG A 397 -15.40 3.50 -4.15
CA ARG A 397 -16.32 2.69 -3.30
C ARG A 397 -16.71 3.40 -2.01
N ALA A 398 -15.79 4.14 -1.40
CA ALA A 398 -16.10 4.94 -0.21
C ALA A 398 -17.08 6.08 -0.51
N THR A 399 -16.96 6.69 -1.70
CA THR A 399 -17.78 7.84 -2.10
C THR A 399 -19.19 7.43 -2.50
N TYR A 400 -19.34 6.35 -3.26
CA TYR A 400 -20.62 5.92 -3.83
C TYR A 400 -21.24 4.69 -3.17
N GLY A 401 -20.55 4.08 -2.19
CA GLY A 401 -21.05 2.92 -1.47
C GLY A 401 -21.18 1.67 -2.35
N LYS A 402 -22.13 0.80 -1.98
CA LYS A 402 -22.34 -0.52 -2.64
C LYS A 402 -23.03 -0.44 -4.00
N GLU A 403 -23.46 0.75 -4.41
CA GLU A 403 -24.14 0.96 -5.70
C GLU A 403 -23.18 0.82 -6.88
N ILE A 404 -21.87 0.90 -6.61
CA ILE A 404 -20.83 0.95 -7.63
C ILE A 404 -19.74 -0.11 -7.34
N ASP A 405 -19.40 -0.86 -8.39
CA ASP A 405 -18.28 -1.80 -8.43
C ASP A 405 -17.41 -1.48 -9.66
N PRO A 406 -16.43 -0.56 -9.54
CA PRO A 406 -15.74 -0.04 -10.71
C PRO A 406 -14.80 -1.07 -11.32
N THR A 407 -14.88 -1.20 -12.64
CA THR A 407 -13.86 -1.89 -13.43
C THR A 407 -12.64 -0.99 -13.55
N ASN A 408 -11.49 -1.51 -13.17
CA ASN A 408 -10.27 -0.71 -13.06
C ASN A 408 -9.38 -0.91 -14.30
N TYR A 409 -8.99 0.18 -14.94
CA TYR A 409 -8.12 0.16 -16.11
C TYR A 409 -6.95 1.13 -15.99
N ILE A 410 -5.83 0.76 -16.63
CA ILE A 410 -4.68 1.64 -16.84
C ILE A 410 -4.43 1.75 -18.34
N LEU A 411 -4.47 2.96 -18.86
CA LEU A 411 -4.26 3.28 -20.26
C LEU A 411 -2.81 3.71 -20.48
N TYR A 412 -2.01 2.87 -21.12
CA TYR A 412 -0.64 3.22 -21.53
C TYR A 412 -0.63 3.82 -22.93
N SER A 413 -0.61 5.15 -23.03
CA SER A 413 -0.67 5.88 -24.32
C SER A 413 0.56 5.68 -25.21
N ALA A 414 1.69 5.26 -24.63
CA ALA A 414 2.90 4.96 -25.40
C ALA A 414 2.85 3.62 -26.15
N LEU A 415 1.93 2.72 -25.82
CA LEU A 415 1.83 1.41 -26.46
C LEU A 415 1.07 1.53 -27.79
N GLU A 416 1.46 0.75 -28.79
CA GLU A 416 0.70 0.70 -30.05
C GLU A 416 -0.39 -0.37 -30.02
N THR A 417 -0.29 -1.38 -29.15
CA THR A 417 -1.29 -2.43 -29.01
C THR A 417 -1.46 -2.81 -27.55
N ASP A 418 -2.65 -3.33 -27.19
CA ASP A 418 -2.95 -3.76 -25.82
C ASP A 418 -2.71 -2.60 -24.82
N ASN A 419 -3.18 -1.38 -25.14
CA ASN A 419 -2.87 -0.17 -24.36
C ASN A 419 -3.66 -0.09 -23.06
N LEU A 420 -4.95 -0.47 -23.11
CA LEU A 420 -5.89 -0.42 -22.00
C LEU A 420 -5.80 -1.73 -21.20
N LYS A 421 -5.09 -1.70 -20.08
CA LYS A 421 -4.86 -2.86 -19.22
C LYS A 421 -5.91 -2.96 -18.13
N PHE A 422 -6.54 -4.12 -17.98
CA PHE A 422 -7.40 -4.41 -16.84
C PHE A 422 -6.57 -4.61 -15.56
N ALA A 423 -6.95 -3.94 -14.48
CA ALA A 423 -6.29 -3.95 -13.17
C ALA A 423 -7.22 -4.56 -12.11
N PRO A 424 -7.23 -5.90 -11.94
CA PRO A 424 -8.16 -6.56 -11.03
C PRO A 424 -7.95 -6.15 -9.57
N VAL A 425 -9.04 -6.04 -8.80
CA VAL A 425 -8.98 -5.70 -7.38
C VAL A 425 -8.22 -6.77 -6.59
N ASN A 426 -7.31 -6.33 -5.72
CA ASN A 426 -6.58 -7.19 -4.80
C ASN A 426 -6.59 -6.58 -3.40
N ARG A 427 -7.31 -7.23 -2.48
CA ARG A 427 -7.53 -6.75 -1.11
C ARG A 427 -6.23 -6.68 -0.30
N SER A 428 -5.36 -7.69 -0.44
CA SER A 428 -4.06 -7.70 0.25
C SER A 428 -3.22 -6.48 -0.14
N ASN A 429 -3.20 -6.11 -1.42
CA ASN A 429 -2.48 -4.92 -1.90
C ASN A 429 -3.13 -3.61 -1.44
N GLN A 430 -4.47 -3.55 -1.36
CA GLN A 430 -5.17 -2.40 -0.79
C GLN A 430 -4.76 -2.19 0.68
N TRP A 431 -4.74 -3.25 1.49
CA TRP A 431 -4.31 -3.20 2.89
C TRP A 431 -2.83 -2.86 3.05
N GLU A 432 -1.98 -3.41 2.20
CA GLU A 432 -0.55 -3.07 2.17
C GLU A 432 -0.35 -1.58 1.85
N ALA A 433 -1.11 -1.04 0.89
CA ALA A 433 -1.08 0.38 0.54
C ALA A 433 -1.56 1.29 1.68
N LEU A 434 -2.61 0.90 2.42
CA LEU A 434 -3.05 1.65 3.62
C LEU A 434 -2.03 1.57 4.76
N GLN A 435 -1.33 0.45 4.92
CA GLN A 435 -0.20 0.37 5.85
C GLN A 435 0.93 1.32 5.42
N VAL A 436 1.29 1.37 4.14
CA VAL A 436 2.29 2.34 3.64
C VAL A 436 1.83 3.77 3.88
N ARG A 437 0.53 4.07 3.68
CA ARG A 437 -0.07 5.37 4.01
C ARG A 437 0.12 5.74 5.49
N ASN A 438 -0.10 4.81 6.42
CA ASN A 438 0.17 5.07 7.84
C ASN A 438 1.66 5.24 8.13
N HIS A 439 2.53 4.54 7.41
CA HIS A 439 3.98 4.71 7.55
C HIS A 439 4.42 6.09 7.07
N ILE A 440 3.91 6.56 5.92
CA ILE A 440 4.15 7.92 5.44
C ILE A 440 3.74 8.95 6.50
N LEU A 441 2.56 8.78 7.10
CA LEU A 441 2.10 9.67 8.16
C LEU A 441 3.03 9.63 9.39
N ALA A 442 3.59 8.47 9.74
CA ALA A 442 4.59 8.36 10.80
C ALA A 442 5.89 9.10 10.47
N LEU A 443 6.34 9.06 9.21
CA LEU A 443 7.48 9.87 8.75
C LEU A 443 7.19 11.36 8.91
N GLU A 444 6.00 11.84 8.50
CA GLU A 444 5.61 13.24 8.65
C GLU A 444 5.50 13.67 10.12
N HIS A 445 4.99 12.83 11.01
CA HIS A 445 4.99 13.08 12.46
C HIS A 445 6.39 13.15 13.03
N THR A 446 7.32 12.32 12.54
CA THR A 446 8.72 12.38 12.96
C THR A 446 9.36 13.70 12.58
N LEU A 447 9.05 14.25 11.39
CA LEU A 447 9.51 15.58 10.99
C LEU A 447 8.94 16.69 11.87
N GLN A 448 7.65 16.63 12.22
CA GLN A 448 7.00 17.66 13.05
C GLN A 448 7.68 17.86 14.42
N ARG A 449 8.31 16.81 14.95
CA ARG A 449 9.05 16.85 16.23
C ARG A 449 10.43 17.51 16.11
N LEU A 450 10.96 17.68 14.90
CA LEU A 450 12.27 18.30 14.71
C LEU A 450 12.25 19.78 15.11
N GLY A 451 13.31 20.20 15.79
CA GLY A 451 13.49 21.59 16.23
C GLY A 451 12.58 22.06 17.37
N LEU A 452 11.77 21.18 17.97
CA LEU A 452 11.06 21.50 19.22
C LEU A 452 11.99 21.28 20.42
N PRO A 453 11.92 22.12 21.46
CA PRO A 453 12.61 21.83 22.72
C PRO A 453 11.93 20.61 23.37
N GLY A 454 12.68 19.52 23.61
CA GLY A 454 12.17 18.38 24.35
C GLY A 454 12.22 18.59 25.86
N ASN A 455 11.77 17.57 26.60
CA ASN A 455 11.94 17.52 28.05
C ASN A 455 13.41 17.18 28.36
N ASP A 456 14.18 18.21 28.70
CA ASP A 456 15.49 18.22 29.36
C ASP A 456 16.72 17.52 28.70
N GLU A 457 16.60 16.74 27.61
CA GLU A 457 17.78 16.18 26.90
C GLU A 457 17.75 16.21 25.35
N ASP A 458 16.62 16.47 24.68
CA ASP A 458 16.59 16.60 23.19
C ASP A 458 17.28 17.92 22.78
N ASN A 459 18.52 17.84 22.30
CA ASN A 459 19.20 18.94 21.63
C ASN A 459 19.07 18.82 20.10
N LEU A 460 19.26 19.94 19.39
CA LEU A 460 19.08 19.99 17.94
C LEU A 460 20.04 19.06 17.17
N VAL A 461 21.15 18.64 17.78
CA VAL A 461 22.09 17.66 17.20
C VAL A 461 21.43 16.29 17.07
N GLU A 462 20.71 15.83 18.10
CA GLU A 462 19.97 14.56 18.03
C GLU A 462 18.86 14.60 16.98
N HIS A 463 18.20 15.75 16.82
CA HIS A 463 17.21 15.97 15.78
C HIS A 463 17.82 15.91 14.37
N THR A 464 19.00 16.50 14.18
CA THR A 464 19.77 16.40 12.94
C THR A 464 20.13 14.95 12.64
N GLN A 465 20.62 14.21 13.64
CA GLN A 465 20.95 12.79 13.49
C GLN A 465 19.70 11.95 13.16
N ARG A 466 18.56 12.28 13.77
CA ARG A 466 17.27 11.61 13.50
C ARG A 466 16.85 11.83 12.04
N LEU A 467 16.97 13.05 11.51
CA LEU A 467 16.71 13.35 10.10
C LEU A 467 17.66 12.59 9.16
N GLN A 468 18.96 12.57 9.46
CA GLN A 468 19.93 11.76 8.70
C GLN A 468 19.56 10.28 8.70
N ASN A 469 19.16 9.73 9.86
CA ASN A 469 18.77 8.33 10.00
C ASN A 469 17.50 7.96 9.23
N LEU A 470 16.58 8.91 9.01
CA LEU A 470 15.40 8.72 8.16
C LEU A 470 15.75 8.60 6.68
N LEU A 471 16.86 9.23 6.27
CA LEU A 471 17.31 9.29 4.87
C LEU A 471 18.64 8.54 4.63
N ALA A 472 19.02 7.67 5.55
CA ALA A 472 20.28 6.93 5.50
C ALA A 472 20.27 5.83 4.43
N ASP A 473 21.43 5.59 3.83
CA ASP A 473 21.64 4.71 2.67
C ASP A 473 21.03 3.32 2.85
N TYR A 474 21.11 2.74 4.06
CA TYR A 474 20.61 1.39 4.34
C TYR A 474 19.09 1.24 4.09
N ARG A 475 18.32 2.33 4.17
CA ARG A 475 16.88 2.33 3.87
C ARG A 475 16.59 2.28 2.37
N PHE A 476 17.57 2.68 1.55
CA PHE A 476 17.46 2.77 0.10
C PHE A 476 18.27 1.70 -0.64
N GLN A 477 18.99 0.81 0.06
CA GLN A 477 19.71 -0.33 -0.53
C GLN A 477 18.84 -1.17 -1.47
N SER A 478 17.55 -1.25 -1.15
CA SER A 478 16.56 -1.96 -1.95
C SER A 478 15.75 -1.06 -2.88
N ALA A 479 15.92 0.27 -2.83
CA ALA A 479 15.19 1.18 -3.70
C ALA A 479 15.63 1.07 -5.17
N SER A 480 14.87 1.70 -6.06
CA SER A 480 15.26 1.82 -7.47
C SER A 480 16.61 2.54 -7.60
N ARG A 481 17.34 2.29 -8.71
CA ARG A 481 18.58 3.04 -8.99
C ARG A 481 18.37 4.55 -9.04
N PHE A 482 17.18 5.01 -9.42
CA PHE A 482 16.85 6.43 -9.41
C PHE A 482 16.75 6.95 -7.97
N ALA A 483 15.99 6.27 -7.11
CA ALA A 483 15.87 6.63 -5.70
C ALA A 483 17.20 6.55 -4.93
N GLN A 484 18.07 5.60 -5.27
CA GLN A 484 19.43 5.51 -4.73
C GLN A 484 20.27 6.74 -5.11
N ARG A 485 20.26 7.15 -6.39
CA ARG A 485 20.97 8.35 -6.84
C ARG A 485 20.44 9.63 -6.20
N ASP A 486 19.12 9.75 -6.09
CA ASP A 486 18.48 10.88 -5.43
C ASP A 486 18.88 10.96 -3.96
N GLN A 487 18.99 9.80 -3.30
CA GLN A 487 19.42 9.69 -1.92
C GLN A 487 20.91 10.04 -1.76
N GLU A 488 21.78 9.54 -2.64
CA GLU A 488 23.19 9.91 -2.69
C GLU A 488 23.37 11.42 -2.91
N GLN A 489 22.55 12.03 -3.78
CA GLN A 489 22.54 13.47 -4.00
C GLN A 489 22.17 14.22 -2.72
N PHE A 490 21.10 13.80 -2.03
CA PHE A 490 20.70 14.40 -0.76
C PHE A 490 21.82 14.30 0.27
N GLN A 491 22.39 13.11 0.48
CA GLN A 491 23.45 12.89 1.47
C GLN A 491 24.70 13.71 1.18
N ARG A 492 25.11 13.79 -0.09
CA ARG A 492 26.26 14.60 -0.52
C ARG A 492 26.06 16.08 -0.18
N VAL A 493 24.87 16.61 -0.43
CA VAL A 493 24.57 18.02 -0.14
C VAL A 493 24.45 18.25 1.37
N PHE A 494 23.70 17.40 2.07
CA PHE A 494 23.47 17.55 3.50
C PHE A 494 24.75 17.41 4.33
N SER A 495 25.62 16.46 3.97
CA SER A 495 26.89 16.23 4.68
C SER A 495 27.93 17.32 4.43
N ALA A 496 27.77 18.13 3.37
CA ALA A 496 28.65 19.25 3.09
C ALA A 496 28.30 20.53 3.89
N LEU A 497 27.11 20.56 4.52
CA LEU A 497 26.68 21.66 5.37
C LEU A 497 27.47 21.67 6.68
N ASN A 498 27.78 22.86 7.20
CA ASN A 498 28.34 23.01 8.54
C ASN A 498 27.27 22.80 9.64
N ASP A 499 27.70 22.71 10.90
CA ASP A 499 26.81 22.41 12.03
C ASP A 499 25.63 23.39 12.16
N ILE A 500 25.85 24.68 11.91
CA ILE A 500 24.81 25.71 11.98
C ILE A 500 23.82 25.55 10.83
N GLU A 501 24.30 25.26 9.62
CA GLU A 501 23.45 25.03 8.45
C GLU A 501 22.60 23.76 8.61
N GLN A 502 23.18 22.68 9.12
CA GLN A 502 22.44 21.44 9.41
C GLN A 502 21.39 21.64 10.50
N ALA A 503 21.75 22.37 11.56
CA ALA A 503 20.83 22.77 12.63
C ALA A 503 19.66 23.60 12.08
N TYR A 504 19.96 24.63 11.28
CA TYR A 504 18.95 25.47 10.65
C TYR A 504 18.04 24.65 9.73
N PHE A 505 18.61 23.84 8.84
CA PHE A 505 17.84 22.99 7.93
C PHE A 505 16.90 22.04 8.67
N THR A 506 17.39 21.41 9.74
CA THR A 506 16.61 20.50 10.58
C THR A 506 15.46 21.23 11.29
N ALA A 507 15.73 22.37 11.92
CA ALA A 507 14.72 23.17 12.59
C ALA A 507 13.66 23.70 11.60
N PHE A 508 14.10 24.17 10.43
CA PHE A 508 13.22 24.67 9.39
C PHE A 508 12.37 23.57 8.76
N THR A 509 12.94 22.37 8.56
CA THR A 509 12.19 21.18 8.14
C THR A 509 11.07 20.87 9.11
N GLY A 510 11.35 20.89 10.41
CA GLY A 510 10.32 20.67 11.44
C GLY A 510 9.24 21.76 11.43
N PHE A 511 9.64 23.03 11.26
CA PHE A 511 8.70 24.15 11.13
C PHE A 511 7.76 23.94 9.93
N ILE A 512 8.30 23.68 8.75
CA ILE A 512 7.51 23.43 7.53
C ILE A 512 6.59 22.21 7.70
N ALA A 513 7.06 21.13 8.33
CA ALA A 513 6.23 19.95 8.58
C ALA A 513 5.03 20.26 9.48
N ARG A 514 5.20 21.11 10.51
CA ARG A 514 4.09 21.58 11.36
C ARG A 514 3.11 22.46 10.57
N GLU A 515 3.60 23.41 9.78
CA GLU A 515 2.73 24.24 8.92
C GLU A 515 1.91 23.40 7.92
N HIS A 516 2.52 22.37 7.32
CA HIS A 516 1.79 21.44 6.46
C HIS A 516 0.70 20.66 7.21
N LYS A 517 0.98 20.18 8.43
CA LYS A 517 -0.01 19.50 9.25
C LYS A 517 -1.17 20.44 9.61
N LEU A 518 -0.87 21.68 10.00
CA LEU A 518 -1.86 22.72 10.30
C LEU A 518 -2.75 23.03 9.10
N SER A 519 -2.17 23.15 7.90
CA SER A 519 -2.94 23.38 6.67
C SER A 519 -3.91 22.23 6.35
N LYS A 520 -3.54 20.98 6.65
CA LYS A 520 -4.39 19.81 6.38
C LYS A 520 -5.50 19.60 7.39
N THR A 521 -5.17 19.55 8.68
CA THR A 521 -6.13 19.15 9.73
C THR A 521 -6.48 20.28 10.70
N GLY A 522 -5.77 21.40 10.67
CA GLY A 522 -5.98 22.49 11.60
C GLY A 522 -5.40 22.25 13.01
N LEU A 523 -5.89 23.02 13.98
CA LEU A 523 -5.54 22.95 15.41
C LEU A 523 -6.77 22.52 16.22
N ASP A 524 -6.67 21.37 16.90
CA ASP A 524 -7.70 20.93 17.84
C ASP A 524 -7.89 21.98 18.95
N GLY A 525 -9.15 22.32 19.23
CA GLY A 525 -9.55 23.30 20.27
C GLY A 525 -9.67 24.74 19.78
N ILE A 526 -9.26 25.06 18.55
CA ILE A 526 -9.53 26.35 17.92
C ILE A 526 -10.55 26.13 16.81
N GLU A 527 -11.83 26.27 17.15
CA GLU A 527 -13.01 26.01 16.29
C GLU A 527 -13.03 26.72 14.92
N THR A 528 -12.07 27.61 14.65
CA THR A 528 -11.96 28.41 13.43
C THR A 528 -10.88 27.92 12.45
N ILE A 529 -10.04 26.93 12.81
CA ILE A 529 -8.92 26.48 11.98
C ILE A 529 -8.92 24.95 11.87
N ASN A 530 -9.71 24.40 10.94
CA ASN A 530 -9.76 22.95 10.63
C ASN A 530 -9.03 22.58 9.31
N GLY A 531 -8.28 23.52 8.73
CA GLY A 531 -7.54 23.30 7.48
C GLY A 531 -8.42 22.77 6.35
N GLN A 532 -7.87 21.88 5.52
CA GLN A 532 -8.61 21.13 4.49
C GLN A 532 -9.73 20.25 5.09
N ALA A 533 -9.52 19.69 6.30
CA ALA A 533 -10.50 18.84 6.97
C ALA A 533 -11.80 19.55 7.34
N ALA A 534 -11.80 20.89 7.35
CA ALA A 534 -13.01 21.70 7.47
C ALA A 534 -14.10 21.29 6.45
N LEU A 535 -13.72 20.76 5.27
CA LEU A 535 -14.64 20.30 4.24
C LEU A 535 -15.61 19.20 4.70
N TRP A 536 -15.25 18.37 5.67
CA TRP A 536 -16.14 17.34 6.23
C TRP A 536 -16.38 17.48 7.73
N LEU A 537 -15.51 18.17 8.47
CA LEU A 537 -15.69 18.41 9.90
C LEU A 537 -16.64 19.59 10.19
N ASN A 538 -16.65 20.63 9.36
CA ASN A 538 -17.50 21.81 9.63
C ASN A 538 -18.94 21.60 9.15
N PRO A 539 -19.95 21.99 9.95
CA PRO A 539 -21.33 22.07 9.48
C PRO A 539 -21.48 23.06 8.32
N PHE A 540 -22.48 22.84 7.46
CA PHE A 540 -22.74 23.67 6.27
C PHE A 540 -22.81 25.17 6.59
N GLN A 541 -23.55 25.55 7.64
CA GLN A 541 -23.70 26.96 8.04
C GLN A 541 -22.38 27.65 8.38
N ARG A 542 -21.40 26.93 8.95
CA ARG A 542 -20.07 27.50 9.23
C ARG A 542 -19.28 27.72 7.93
N LYS A 543 -19.38 26.78 6.98
CA LYS A 543 -18.73 26.92 5.66
C LYS A 543 -19.27 28.14 4.91
N THR A 544 -20.58 28.36 4.90
CA THR A 544 -21.20 29.50 4.22
C THR A 544 -20.78 30.86 4.78
N ARG A 545 -20.36 30.93 6.06
CA ARG A 545 -19.88 32.19 6.67
C ARG A 545 -18.41 32.48 6.38
N ALA A 546 -17.65 31.49 5.91
CA ALA A 546 -16.23 31.62 5.60
C ALA A 546 -15.97 32.04 4.14
N PHE A 547 -17.00 31.98 3.29
CA PHE A 547 -17.07 32.56 1.95
C PHE A 547 -17.93 33.82 1.99
#